data_AF-E9D3X2-F1
#
_entry.id   AF-E9D3X2-F1
#
_cell.length_a   1.000
_cell.length_b   1.000
_cell.length_c   1.000
_cell.angle_alpha   90.00
_cell.angle_beta   90.00
_cell.angle_gamma   90.00
#
_symmetry.space_group_name_H-M   'P 1'
#
loop_
_entity.id
_entity.type
_entity.pdbx_description
1 polymer ?
#
loop_
_entity_poly.entity_id
_entity_poly.type
_entity_poly.pdbx_seq_one_letter_code
_entity_poly.pdbx_strand_id
1 'polypeptide(L)'
;MEQTSKHPFHLHGHNFQTIYRSPKDGRPFDTSINPTFPKVPMRRDTILVNANGNAVLRFKADNPGFRESEKRHPIPESHYATCRAARHLYEGNAGGNTENFLDLSNQNVPPPPLAPGFQPRGIVALVFSAIAAVIGLRLLYGTDWMRSREDRYLLPQFDDWMEVNTLHLSPCATEKLHQEREKGGRLTPGWSRSSEIEGRIIETHIIIFIAYYLVKHIKLISFPGNLEVIASAHRI
;
A
#
# COMPACT_ATOMS: atom_id res chain seq x y z
N MET A 1 16.92 -19.78 10.08
CA MET A 1 16.04 -18.69 9.63
C MET A 1 16.71 -17.39 9.99
N GLU A 2 17.06 -16.58 9.00
CA GLU A 2 17.66 -15.26 9.19
C GLU A 2 16.52 -14.24 9.30
N GLN A 3 16.43 -13.51 10.42
CA GLN A 3 15.43 -12.46 10.61
C GLN A 3 16.04 -11.13 10.20
N THR A 4 15.79 -10.75 8.95
CA THR A 4 16.35 -9.55 8.30
C THR A 4 15.64 -8.25 8.71
N SER A 5 14.53 -8.34 9.44
CA SER A 5 13.74 -7.20 9.90
C SER A 5 13.95 -6.89 11.39
N LYS A 6 13.65 -5.66 11.79
CA LYS A 6 13.61 -5.28 13.20
C LYS A 6 12.24 -5.65 13.78
N HIS A 7 12.21 -6.16 15.01
CA HIS A 7 10.99 -6.68 15.63
C HIS A 7 10.66 -5.91 16.90
N PRO A 8 9.60 -5.09 16.93
CA PRO A 8 9.13 -4.49 18.18
C PRO A 8 8.49 -5.59 19.05
N PHE A 9 9.09 -5.85 20.20
CA PHE A 9 8.57 -6.76 21.21
C PHE A 9 7.91 -5.95 22.33
N HIS A 10 6.62 -6.19 22.56
CA HIS A 10 5.84 -5.57 23.62
C HIS A 10 5.46 -6.62 24.66
N LEU A 11 5.50 -6.26 25.95
CA LEU A 11 5.05 -7.13 27.04
C LEU A 11 3.90 -6.47 27.81
N HIS A 12 2.73 -7.08 27.73
CA HIS A 12 1.56 -6.58 28.44
C HIS A 12 1.72 -6.65 29.96
N GLY A 13 1.16 -5.65 30.64
CA GLY A 13 1.06 -5.60 32.10
C GLY A 13 2.36 -5.32 32.84
N HIS A 14 3.49 -5.09 32.14
CA HIS A 14 4.78 -4.87 32.77
C HIS A 14 5.62 -3.83 32.02
N ASN A 15 6.28 -2.95 32.79
CA ASN A 15 7.42 -2.16 32.30
C ASN A 15 8.70 -2.92 32.65
N PHE A 16 9.32 -3.58 31.67
CA PHE A 16 10.53 -4.35 31.86
C PHE A 16 11.78 -3.46 31.80
N GLN A 17 12.84 -3.89 32.46
CA GLN A 17 14.18 -3.35 32.30
C GLN A 17 14.84 -3.97 31.08
N THR A 18 15.34 -3.16 30.15
CA THR A 18 16.24 -3.60 29.10
C THR A 18 17.67 -3.55 29.60
N ILE A 19 18.26 -4.71 29.88
CA ILE A 19 19.64 -4.78 30.38
C ILE A 19 20.67 -4.99 29.28
N TYR A 20 20.25 -5.55 28.15
CA TYR A 20 21.10 -5.72 26.99
C TYR A 20 20.27 -5.70 25.71
N ARG A 21 20.86 -5.16 24.64
CA ARG A 21 20.35 -5.23 23.28
C ARG A 21 21.55 -5.26 22.35
N SER A 22 21.64 -6.28 21.51
CA SER A 22 22.74 -6.40 20.56
C SER A 22 22.61 -5.38 19.42
N PRO A 23 23.71 -5.05 18.72
CA PRO A 23 23.64 -4.46 17.39
C PRO A 23 22.94 -5.41 16.40
N LYS A 24 22.78 -4.94 15.15
CA LYS A 24 22.36 -5.78 14.03
C LYS A 24 23.34 -6.95 13.87
N ASP A 25 22.84 -8.13 13.49
CA ASP A 25 23.65 -9.32 13.24
C ASP A 25 24.45 -9.77 14.48
N GLY A 26 23.84 -9.58 15.66
CA GLY A 26 24.40 -9.97 16.95
C GLY A 26 24.30 -11.48 17.18
N ARG A 27 25.33 -12.06 17.81
CA ARG A 27 25.28 -13.48 18.22
C ARG A 27 24.16 -13.71 19.25
N PRO A 28 23.65 -14.94 19.41
CA PRO A 28 22.78 -15.29 20.52
C PRO A 28 23.39 -14.86 21.87
N PHE A 29 22.55 -14.45 22.82
CA PHE A 29 23.03 -14.05 24.13
C PHE A 29 23.60 -15.27 24.85
N ASP A 30 24.86 -15.19 25.26
CA ASP A 30 25.55 -16.23 26.01
C ASP A 30 25.64 -15.81 27.47
N THR A 31 25.16 -16.67 28.37
CA THR A 31 25.12 -16.40 29.82
C THR A 31 26.47 -16.67 30.49
N SER A 32 27.39 -17.37 29.83
CA SER A 32 28.70 -17.74 30.38
C SER A 32 29.70 -16.58 30.37
N ILE A 33 29.51 -15.60 29.49
CA ILE A 33 30.41 -14.45 29.29
C ILE A 33 30.26 -13.33 30.33
N ASN A 34 29.47 -13.55 31.39
CA ASN A 34 29.23 -12.63 32.52
C ASN A 34 29.30 -11.12 32.16
N PRO A 35 28.45 -10.65 31.23
CA PRO A 35 28.55 -9.29 30.71
C PRO A 35 28.21 -8.26 31.80
N THR A 36 28.93 -7.15 31.81
CA THR A 36 28.63 -6.04 32.73
C THR A 36 27.36 -5.33 32.28
N PHE A 37 26.29 -5.44 33.07
CA PHE A 37 25.03 -4.76 32.80
C PHE A 37 25.03 -3.30 33.30
N PRO A 38 24.25 -2.41 32.67
CA PRO A 38 24.07 -1.05 33.17
C PRO A 38 23.47 -1.06 34.58
N LYS A 39 24.03 -0.25 35.48
CA LYS A 39 23.54 -0.12 36.88
C LYS A 39 22.08 0.37 36.93
N VAL A 40 21.71 1.29 36.04
CA VAL A 40 20.35 1.82 35.90
C VAL A 40 19.85 1.52 34.48
N PRO A 41 19.29 0.33 34.23
CA PRO A 41 18.76 -0.01 32.91
C PRO A 41 17.51 0.80 32.61
N MET A 42 17.33 1.13 31.34
CA MET A 42 16.12 1.76 30.85
C MET A 42 14.91 0.84 31.07
N ARG A 43 13.77 1.42 31.43
CA ARG A 43 12.49 0.72 31.63
C ARG A 43 11.46 1.14 30.58
N ARG A 44 10.82 0.18 29.95
CA ARG A 44 9.70 0.39 29.00
C ARG A 44 8.89 -0.89 28.82
N ASP A 45 7.79 -0.81 28.08
CA ASP A 45 6.92 -1.93 27.74
C ASP A 45 7.17 -2.49 26.34
N THR A 46 7.88 -1.76 25.48
CA THR A 46 8.08 -2.09 24.07
C THR A 46 9.52 -1.83 23.64
N ILE A 47 10.22 -2.83 23.13
CA ILE A 47 11.59 -2.67 22.63
C ILE A 47 11.71 -3.14 21.19
N LEU A 48 12.43 -2.38 20.38
CA LEU A 48 12.83 -2.82 19.05
C LEU A 48 14.00 -3.79 19.17
N VAL A 49 13.82 -5.05 18.80
CA VAL A 49 14.91 -6.02 18.61
C VAL A 49 15.49 -5.80 17.21
N ASN A 50 16.83 -5.72 17.11
CA ASN A 50 17.49 -5.52 15.83
C ASN A 50 17.43 -6.79 14.97
N ALA A 51 17.51 -6.63 13.64
CA ALA A 51 17.61 -7.74 12.71
C ALA A 51 18.80 -8.65 13.07
N ASN A 52 18.57 -9.96 13.08
CA ASN A 52 19.51 -10.99 13.51
C ASN A 52 20.19 -10.68 14.85
N GLY A 53 19.51 -9.97 15.75
CA GLY A 53 20.05 -9.58 17.06
C GLY A 53 19.36 -10.29 18.21
N ASN A 54 19.69 -9.87 19.44
CA ASN A 54 19.04 -10.30 20.65
C ASN A 54 18.77 -9.11 21.59
N ALA A 55 17.90 -9.33 22.57
CA ALA A 55 17.71 -8.45 23.70
C ALA A 55 17.51 -9.27 24.97
N VAL A 56 17.96 -8.74 26.10
CA VAL A 56 17.77 -9.36 27.42
C VAL A 56 16.97 -8.42 28.29
N LEU A 57 15.86 -8.94 28.79
CA LEU A 57 14.87 -8.20 29.58
C LEU A 57 14.78 -8.78 30.98
N ARG A 58 14.56 -7.91 31.97
CA ARG A 58 14.21 -8.32 33.34
C ARG A 58 12.93 -7.64 33.76
N PHE A 59 12.01 -8.40 34.32
CA PHE A 59 10.83 -7.87 34.96
C PHE A 59 10.51 -8.72 36.18
N LYS A 60 9.82 -8.11 37.14
CA LYS A 60 9.24 -8.84 38.26
C LYS A 60 7.83 -9.24 37.85
N ALA A 61 7.47 -10.51 38.02
CA ALA A 61 6.12 -11.00 37.77
C ALA A 61 5.21 -10.71 38.97
N ASP A 62 5.09 -9.42 39.32
CA ASP A 62 4.28 -8.94 40.45
C ASP A 62 2.90 -8.44 40.05
N ASN A 63 2.58 -8.44 38.75
CA ASN A 63 1.23 -8.19 38.25
C ASN A 63 0.47 -9.52 38.04
N PRO A 64 -0.46 -9.91 38.95
CA PRO A 64 -1.34 -11.06 38.73
C PRO A 64 -2.17 -10.88 37.45
N GLY A 65 -1.77 -11.54 36.37
CA GLY A 65 -2.61 -11.71 35.19
C GLY A 65 -3.66 -12.80 35.42
N PHE A 66 -3.65 -13.83 34.58
CA PHE A 66 -4.47 -15.02 34.77
C PHE A 66 -3.99 -15.83 36.00
N ARG A 67 -4.55 -15.58 37.19
CA ARG A 67 -4.43 -16.47 38.36
C ARG A 67 -5.79 -17.01 38.76
N GLU A 68 -5.97 -18.33 38.69
CA GLU A 68 -7.18 -19.01 39.14
C GLU A 68 -7.37 -18.86 40.66
N SER A 69 -6.28 -18.68 41.40
CA SER A 69 -6.32 -18.38 42.82
C SER A 69 -6.41 -16.87 43.08
N GLU A 70 -7.63 -16.49 43.48
CA GLU A 70 -7.98 -15.34 44.30
C GLU A 70 -8.33 -14.02 43.57
N LYS A 71 -9.64 -13.85 43.37
CA LYS A 71 -10.38 -12.60 43.11
C LYS A 71 -10.18 -11.94 41.74
N ARG A 72 -10.22 -12.73 40.66
CA ARG A 72 -10.57 -12.15 39.36
C ARG A 72 -12.09 -11.98 39.28
N HIS A 73 -12.52 -10.80 38.85
CA HIS A 73 -13.90 -10.59 38.42
C HIS A 73 -14.26 -11.72 37.45
N PRO A 74 -15.43 -12.38 37.61
CA PRO A 74 -15.85 -13.42 36.68
C PRO A 74 -15.88 -12.83 35.26
N ILE A 75 -15.44 -13.61 34.28
CA ILE A 75 -15.50 -13.20 32.87
C ILE A 75 -16.98 -12.92 32.55
N PRO A 76 -17.33 -11.72 32.05
CA PRO A 76 -18.73 -11.40 31.77
C PRO A 76 -19.35 -12.34 30.74
N GLU A 77 -20.64 -12.65 30.89
CA GLU A 77 -21.36 -13.56 29.99
C GLU A 77 -21.30 -13.11 28.52
N SER A 78 -21.19 -11.80 28.26
CA SER A 78 -21.01 -11.25 26.91
C SER A 78 -19.78 -11.81 26.18
N HIS A 79 -18.70 -12.11 26.90
CA HIS A 79 -17.48 -12.67 26.31
C HIS A 79 -17.69 -14.14 25.92
N TYR A 80 -18.31 -14.93 26.80
CA TYR A 80 -18.68 -16.31 26.47
C TYR A 80 -19.67 -16.38 25.31
N ALA A 81 -20.64 -15.47 25.26
CA ALA A 81 -21.57 -15.35 24.14
C ALA A 81 -20.85 -15.09 22.81
N THR A 82 -19.80 -14.26 22.82
CA THR A 82 -18.97 -14.00 21.64
C THR A 82 -18.18 -15.22 21.22
N CYS A 83 -17.58 -15.96 22.17
CA CYS A 83 -16.90 -17.23 21.88
C CYS A 83 -17.84 -18.27 21.26
N ARG A 84 -19.05 -18.43 21.82
CA ARG A 84 -20.08 -19.34 21.27
C ARG A 84 -20.55 -18.92 19.89
N ALA A 85 -20.77 -17.62 19.66
CA ALA A 85 -21.15 -17.08 18.35
C ALA A 85 -20.06 -17.32 17.29
N ALA A 86 -18.79 -17.22 17.68
CA ALA A 86 -17.64 -17.48 16.82
C ALA A 86 -17.28 -18.97 16.70
N ARG A 87 -18.01 -19.88 17.39
CA ARG A 87 -17.72 -21.32 17.47
C ARG A 87 -16.30 -21.63 17.95
N HIS A 88 -15.78 -20.80 18.87
CA HIS A 88 -14.49 -21.03 19.51
C HIS A 88 -14.66 -21.83 20.81
N LEU A 89 -13.80 -22.83 21.00
CA LEU A 89 -13.70 -23.59 22.24
C LEU A 89 -13.08 -22.67 23.32
N TYR A 90 -13.73 -22.59 24.48
CA TYR A 90 -13.31 -21.74 25.60
C TYR A 90 -13.10 -22.53 26.91
N GLU A 91 -13.31 -23.83 26.89
CA GLU A 91 -13.05 -24.77 27.99
C GLU A 91 -11.86 -25.66 27.61
N GLY A 92 -11.04 -26.06 28.58
CA GLY A 92 -9.89 -26.93 28.35
C GLY A 92 -8.63 -26.20 27.89
N ASN A 93 -7.71 -26.93 27.25
CA ASN A 93 -6.44 -26.41 26.74
C ASN A 93 -6.57 -25.70 25.37
N ALA A 94 -5.47 -25.39 24.69
CA ALA A 94 -5.48 -24.70 23.39
C ALA A 94 -6.18 -25.48 22.25
N GLY A 95 -6.42 -26.78 22.44
CA GLY A 95 -7.23 -27.63 21.55
C GLY A 95 -8.62 -27.94 22.10
N GLY A 96 -9.02 -27.37 23.24
CA GLY A 96 -10.32 -27.60 23.88
C GLY A 96 -10.45 -28.93 24.62
N ASN A 97 -9.33 -29.61 24.94
CA ASN A 97 -9.37 -30.85 25.71
C ASN A 97 -9.45 -30.53 27.22
N THR A 98 -10.48 -31.06 27.89
CA THR A 98 -10.77 -30.86 29.32
C THR A 98 -10.33 -32.04 30.20
N GLU A 99 -10.01 -33.19 29.60
CA GLU A 99 -9.55 -34.39 30.31
C GLU A 99 -8.02 -34.49 30.30
N ASN A 100 -7.42 -34.43 29.12
CA ASN A 100 -5.98 -34.45 28.93
C ASN A 100 -5.48 -33.09 28.46
N PHE A 101 -5.07 -32.25 29.41
CA PHE A 101 -4.56 -30.91 29.12
C PHE A 101 -3.26 -30.88 28.29
N LEU A 102 -2.55 -32.00 28.13
CA LEU A 102 -1.34 -32.08 27.30
C LEU A 102 -1.63 -32.45 25.84
N ASP A 103 -2.83 -32.90 25.52
CA ASP A 103 -3.21 -33.22 24.14
C ASP A 103 -3.64 -31.97 23.37
N LEU A 104 -2.76 -31.52 22.47
CA LEU A 104 -2.94 -30.34 21.63
C LEU A 104 -3.29 -30.70 20.17
N SER A 105 -3.76 -31.93 19.91
CA SER A 105 -4.09 -32.40 18.56
C SER A 105 -5.10 -31.50 17.82
N ASN A 106 -6.05 -30.91 18.56
CA ASN A 106 -7.10 -30.03 18.03
C ASN A 106 -6.75 -28.53 18.10
N GLN A 107 -5.50 -28.17 18.42
CA GLN A 107 -5.12 -26.77 18.49
C GLN A 107 -5.15 -26.10 17.11
N ASN A 108 -5.47 -24.80 17.08
CA ASN A 108 -5.36 -24.04 15.85
C ASN A 108 -3.89 -23.93 15.43
N VAL A 109 -3.54 -24.50 14.28
CA VAL A 109 -2.20 -24.41 13.70
C VAL A 109 -2.21 -23.38 12.57
N PRO A 110 -1.10 -22.63 12.38
CA PRO A 110 -1.01 -21.73 11.25
C PRO A 110 -1.18 -22.50 9.93
N PRO A 111 -1.78 -21.88 8.90
CA PRO A 111 -1.84 -22.50 7.59
C PRO A 111 -0.42 -22.85 7.11
N PRO A 112 -0.26 -23.89 6.29
CA PRO A 112 1.03 -24.23 5.71
C PRO A 112 1.68 -23.00 5.07
N PRO A 113 3.01 -22.88 5.13
CA PRO A 113 3.73 -21.84 4.42
C PRO A 113 3.26 -21.77 2.96
N LEU A 114 3.10 -20.55 2.44
CA LEU A 114 2.74 -20.36 1.03
C LEU A 114 3.73 -21.11 0.14
N ALA A 115 3.21 -21.81 -0.87
CA ALA A 115 4.05 -22.51 -1.83
C ALA A 115 5.05 -21.53 -2.46
N PRO A 116 6.34 -21.89 -2.57
CA PRO A 116 7.31 -21.01 -3.19
C PRO A 116 6.96 -20.79 -4.66
N GLY A 117 7.10 -19.55 -5.13
CA GLY A 117 6.89 -19.17 -6.54
C GLY A 117 5.58 -18.42 -6.81
N PHE A 118 5.40 -17.99 -8.07
CA PHE A 118 4.20 -17.29 -8.50
C PHE A 118 3.07 -18.28 -8.80
N GLN A 119 1.88 -18.00 -8.29
CA GLN A 119 0.68 -18.74 -8.70
C GLN A 119 0.40 -18.49 -10.19
N PRO A 120 -0.09 -19.49 -10.95
CA PRO A 120 -0.39 -19.33 -12.38
C PRO A 120 -1.29 -18.12 -12.68
N ARG A 121 -2.26 -17.85 -11.81
CA ARG A 121 -3.15 -16.67 -11.91
C ARG A 121 -2.37 -15.35 -11.82
N GLY A 122 -1.34 -15.29 -10.98
CA GLY A 122 -0.47 -14.12 -10.84
C GLY A 122 0.40 -13.89 -12.07
N ILE A 123 0.91 -14.95 -12.70
CA ILE A 123 1.68 -14.86 -13.95
C ILE A 123 0.78 -14.33 -15.08
N VAL A 124 -0.43 -14.88 -15.21
CA VAL A 124 -1.39 -14.42 -16.22
C VAL A 124 -1.73 -12.94 -16.02
N ALA A 125 -2.02 -12.52 -14.79
CA ALA A 125 -2.28 -11.12 -14.48
C ALA A 125 -1.09 -10.20 -14.85
N LEU A 126 0.14 -10.62 -14.55
CA LEU A 126 1.35 -9.86 -14.87
C LEU A 126 1.54 -9.70 -16.39
N VAL A 127 1.32 -10.77 -17.16
CA VAL A 127 1.44 -10.74 -18.63
C VAL A 127 0.41 -9.80 -19.25
N PHE A 128 -0.85 -9.87 -18.83
CA PHE A 128 -1.88 -8.96 -19.35
C PHE A 128 -1.62 -7.50 -18.96
N SER A 129 -1.12 -7.26 -17.74
CA SER A 129 -0.69 -5.93 -17.32
C SER A 129 0.43 -5.38 -18.19
N ALA A 130 1.45 -6.21 -18.50
CA ALA A 130 2.55 -5.82 -19.37
C ALA A 130 2.08 -5.54 -20.81
N ILE A 131 1.19 -6.36 -21.37
CA ILE A 131 0.62 -6.15 -22.71
C ILE A 131 -0.17 -4.85 -22.76
N ALA A 132 -1.04 -4.60 -21.77
CA ALA A 132 -1.82 -3.37 -21.69
C ALA A 132 -0.94 -2.12 -21.60
N ALA A 133 0.16 -2.18 -20.85
CA ALA A 133 1.13 -1.09 -20.76
C ALA A 133 1.81 -0.81 -22.12
N VAL A 134 2.23 -1.84 -22.84
CA VAL A 134 2.86 -1.70 -24.17
C VAL A 134 1.86 -1.13 -25.18
N ILE A 135 0.61 -1.61 -25.18
CA ILE A 135 -0.45 -1.08 -26.04
C ILE A 135 -0.74 0.38 -25.71
N GLY A 136 -0.87 0.72 -24.42
CA GLY A 136 -1.07 2.09 -23.97
C GLY A 136 0.06 3.02 -24.43
N LEU A 137 1.31 2.59 -24.28
CA LEU A 137 2.48 3.33 -24.76
C LEU A 137 2.44 3.50 -26.29
N ARG A 138 2.10 2.44 -27.04
CA ARG A 138 2.02 2.49 -28.50
C ARG A 138 0.89 3.40 -28.99
N LEU A 139 -0.24 3.46 -28.29
CA LEU A 139 -1.33 4.38 -28.62
C LEU A 139 -0.94 5.84 -28.37
N LEU A 140 -0.25 6.11 -27.26
CA LEU A 140 0.24 7.46 -26.92
C LEU A 140 1.29 7.99 -27.90
N TYR A 141 2.21 7.14 -28.37
CA TYR A 141 3.27 7.55 -29.31
C TYR A 141 2.92 7.33 -30.79
N GLY A 142 2.01 6.40 -31.09
CA GLY A 142 1.66 6.00 -32.46
C GLY A 142 0.52 6.82 -33.06
N THR A 143 -0.30 7.45 -32.23
CA THR A 143 -1.04 8.62 -32.67
C THR A 143 -0.11 9.81 -32.49
N ASP A 144 0.09 10.65 -33.52
CA ASP A 144 0.83 11.92 -33.44
C ASP A 144 0.21 12.94 -32.44
N TRP A 145 -0.66 12.48 -31.55
CA TRP A 145 -1.39 13.25 -30.55
C TRP A 145 -0.46 14.03 -29.63
N MET A 146 0.66 13.45 -29.19
CA MET A 146 1.69 14.20 -28.44
C MET A 146 2.58 15.07 -29.33
N ARG A 147 2.82 14.70 -30.60
CA ARG A 147 3.60 15.53 -31.54
C ARG A 147 2.90 16.85 -31.86
N SER A 148 1.57 16.89 -31.88
CA SER A 148 0.80 18.13 -32.17
C SER A 148 0.63 19.11 -30.98
N ARG A 149 1.10 18.75 -29.78
CA ARG A 149 1.00 19.61 -28.58
C ARG A 149 2.31 20.28 -28.19
N GLU A 150 3.45 19.76 -28.65
CA GLU A 150 4.75 20.40 -28.42
C GLU A 150 4.86 21.74 -29.19
N ASP A 151 4.23 21.83 -30.38
CA ASP A 151 4.35 23.00 -31.25
C ASP A 151 3.44 24.20 -30.91
N ARG A 152 2.51 24.08 -29.95
CA ARG A 152 1.50 25.14 -29.71
C ARG A 152 1.47 25.82 -28.35
N TYR A 153 2.23 25.35 -27.36
CA TYR A 153 2.21 25.99 -26.02
C TYR A 153 3.57 26.17 -25.33
N LEU A 154 4.67 25.62 -25.86
CA LEU A 154 6.00 25.79 -25.24
C LEU A 154 6.89 26.84 -25.92
N LEU A 155 6.68 27.14 -27.20
CA LEU A 155 7.45 28.16 -27.91
C LEU A 155 6.99 29.60 -27.68
N PRO A 156 5.68 29.94 -27.56
CA PRO A 156 5.28 31.33 -27.39
C PRO A 156 5.68 31.92 -26.03
N GLN A 157 5.74 31.09 -24.97
CA GLN A 157 6.08 31.55 -23.62
C GLN A 157 7.59 31.78 -23.43
N PHE A 158 8.43 31.06 -24.17
CA PHE A 158 9.87 31.24 -24.12
C PHE A 158 10.30 32.47 -24.95
N ASP A 159 9.62 32.71 -26.07
CA ASP A 159 9.82 33.90 -26.90
C ASP A 159 9.38 35.18 -26.16
N ASP A 160 8.23 35.17 -25.47
CA ASP A 160 7.78 36.29 -24.62
C ASP A 160 8.76 36.60 -23.47
N TRP A 161 9.37 35.58 -22.85
CA TRP A 161 10.33 35.77 -21.77
C TRP A 161 11.68 36.32 -22.27
N MET A 162 12.07 36.01 -23.50
CA MET A 162 13.27 36.53 -24.16
C MET A 162 13.08 37.97 -24.69
N GLU A 163 11.89 38.34 -25.14
CA GLU A 163 11.57 39.71 -25.58
C GLU A 163 11.58 40.72 -24.41
N VAL A 164 11.05 40.34 -23.25
CA VAL A 164 11.01 41.21 -22.06
C VAL A 164 12.42 41.52 -21.52
N ASN A 165 13.39 40.64 -21.75
CA ASN A 165 14.77 40.80 -21.27
C ASN A 165 15.76 41.34 -22.32
N THR A 166 15.32 41.61 -23.56
CA THR A 166 16.15 42.21 -24.62
C THR A 166 15.79 43.66 -24.95
N LEU A 167 14.78 44.23 -24.29
CA LEU A 167 14.46 45.66 -24.33
C LEU A 167 15.41 46.49 -23.43
N HIS A 168 16.70 46.47 -23.79
CA HIS A 168 17.63 47.57 -23.54
C HIS A 168 18.21 48.12 -24.85
N LEU A 169 17.45 47.95 -25.94
CA LEU A 169 17.77 48.51 -27.24
C LEU A 169 16.87 49.71 -27.52
N SER A 170 17.53 50.80 -27.94
CA SER A 170 17.01 52.16 -28.08
C SER A 170 15.68 52.29 -28.84
N PRO A 171 14.90 53.37 -28.61
CA PRO A 171 13.61 53.65 -29.27
C PRO A 171 13.62 53.77 -30.80
N CYS A 172 14.76 53.58 -31.47
CA CYS A 172 14.91 53.75 -32.92
C CYS A 172 14.68 52.44 -33.72
N ALA A 173 14.65 51.28 -33.05
CA ALA A 173 14.52 49.98 -33.74
C ALA A 173 13.04 49.55 -33.97
N THR A 174 12.09 50.11 -33.23
CA THR A 174 10.68 49.70 -33.22
C THR A 174 9.85 50.24 -34.40
N GLU A 175 10.28 51.30 -35.07
CA GLU A 175 9.55 51.88 -36.21
C GLU A 175 9.63 50.99 -37.46
N LYS A 176 10.73 50.25 -37.65
CA LYS A 176 10.92 49.36 -38.83
C LYS A 176 10.12 48.07 -38.76
N LEU A 177 9.72 47.61 -37.57
CA LEU A 177 8.95 46.36 -37.41
C LEU A 177 7.43 46.58 -37.54
N HIS A 178 6.94 47.78 -37.25
CA HIS A 178 5.52 48.10 -37.46
C HIS A 178 5.15 48.23 -38.95
N GLN A 179 6.10 48.57 -39.83
CA GLN A 179 5.84 48.76 -41.26
C GLN A 179 5.74 47.45 -42.07
N GLU A 180 6.24 46.33 -41.53
CA GLU A 180 6.15 45.00 -42.17
C GLU A 180 4.87 44.24 -41.80
N ARG A 181 4.15 44.65 -40.73
CA ARG A 181 2.90 44.01 -40.31
C ARG A 181 1.69 44.37 -41.18
N GLU A 182 1.76 45.43 -41.97
CA GLU A 182 0.67 45.82 -42.89
C GLU A 182 0.70 45.12 -44.26
N LYS A 183 1.76 44.36 -44.58
CA LYS A 183 1.92 43.72 -45.90
C LYS A 183 1.57 42.22 -45.95
N GLY A 184 1.05 41.64 -44.87
CA GLY A 184 0.78 40.20 -44.78
C GLY A 184 -0.64 39.84 -44.34
N GLY A 185 -1.55 39.65 -45.32
CA GLY A 185 -2.54 38.56 -45.27
C GLY A 185 -3.78 38.68 -44.36
N ARG A 186 -4.90 39.05 -45.00
CA ARG A 186 -6.31 38.88 -44.61
C ARG A 186 -6.63 37.62 -43.77
N LEU A 187 -7.13 37.80 -42.55
CA LEU A 187 -7.81 36.77 -41.76
C LEU A 187 -9.21 36.50 -42.33
N THR A 188 -9.54 35.25 -42.65
CA THR A 188 -10.92 34.82 -42.93
C THR A 188 -11.54 34.19 -41.68
N PRO A 189 -12.84 34.37 -41.42
CA PRO A 189 -13.54 33.64 -40.37
C PRO A 189 -14.11 32.34 -40.93
N GLY A 190 -13.67 31.20 -40.39
CA GLY A 190 -14.19 29.88 -40.74
C GLY A 190 -14.46 29.05 -39.50
N TRP A 191 -15.65 29.22 -38.92
CA TRP A 191 -16.17 28.33 -37.88
C TRP A 191 -16.77 27.10 -38.57
N SER A 192 -16.16 25.93 -38.39
CA SER A 192 -16.76 24.62 -38.67
C SER A 192 -16.40 23.67 -37.53
N ARG A 193 -17.32 23.58 -36.57
CA ARG A 193 -17.37 22.58 -35.50
C ARG A 193 -18.38 21.52 -35.94
N SER A 194 -18.12 20.23 -35.63
CA SER A 194 -19.06 19.38 -34.85
C SER A 194 -19.06 17.89 -35.23
N SER A 195 -18.54 17.44 -36.37
CA SER A 195 -18.73 16.03 -36.78
C SER A 195 -17.65 15.05 -36.30
N GLU A 196 -16.48 15.52 -35.86
CA GLU A 196 -15.34 14.62 -35.53
C GLU A 196 -15.23 14.26 -34.03
N ILE A 197 -15.98 14.95 -33.16
CA ILE A 197 -15.97 14.71 -31.71
C ILE A 197 -17.00 13.64 -31.31
N GLU A 198 -18.13 13.52 -32.04
CA GLU A 198 -19.17 12.54 -31.72
C GLU A 198 -18.74 11.09 -32.02
N GLY A 199 -17.88 10.85 -33.01
CA GLY A 199 -17.36 9.50 -33.31
C GLY A 199 -16.38 8.96 -32.26
N ARG A 200 -15.60 9.82 -31.60
CA ARG A 200 -14.50 9.41 -30.70
C ARG A 200 -14.95 9.07 -29.28
N ILE A 201 -16.11 9.56 -28.85
CA ILE A 201 -16.74 9.18 -27.56
C ILE A 201 -17.30 7.76 -27.65
N ILE A 202 -17.86 7.38 -28.80
CA ILE A 202 -18.43 6.04 -29.04
C ILE A 202 -17.33 4.96 -28.97
N GLU A 203 -16.16 5.19 -29.58
CA GLU A 203 -15.06 4.21 -29.56
C GLU A 203 -14.47 3.97 -28.17
N THR A 204 -14.33 5.03 -27.36
CA THR A 204 -13.79 4.91 -26.00
C THR A 204 -14.77 4.16 -25.08
N HIS A 205 -16.07 4.38 -25.26
CA HIS A 205 -17.11 3.70 -24.48
C HIS A 205 -17.23 2.23 -24.87
N ILE A 206 -17.08 1.88 -26.15
CA ILE A 206 -17.08 0.48 -26.62
C ILE A 206 -15.92 -0.30 -26.00
N ILE A 207 -14.71 0.26 -25.89
CA ILE A 207 -13.57 -0.44 -25.28
C ILE A 207 -13.81 -0.70 -23.79
N ILE A 208 -14.35 0.28 -23.06
CA ILE A 208 -14.71 0.11 -21.64
C ILE A 208 -15.83 -0.93 -21.49
N PHE A 209 -16.84 -0.91 -22.38
CA PHE A 209 -17.92 -1.88 -22.36
C PHE A 209 -17.43 -3.29 -22.70
N ILE A 210 -16.55 -3.46 -23.69
CA ILE A 210 -15.96 -4.75 -24.06
C ILE A 210 -15.06 -5.25 -22.92
N ALA A 211 -14.23 -4.40 -22.33
CA ALA A 211 -13.41 -4.78 -21.18
C ALA A 211 -14.28 -5.22 -19.99
N TYR A 212 -15.35 -4.48 -19.68
CA TYR A 212 -16.33 -4.84 -18.66
C TYR A 212 -17.07 -6.14 -18.99
N TYR A 213 -17.49 -6.32 -20.24
CA TYR A 213 -18.21 -7.52 -20.70
C TYR A 213 -17.31 -8.77 -20.70
N LEU A 214 -16.03 -8.63 -21.09
CA LEU A 214 -15.03 -9.70 -21.03
C LEU A 214 -14.76 -10.10 -19.57
N VAL A 215 -14.65 -9.15 -18.64
CA VAL A 215 -14.49 -9.43 -17.21
C VAL A 215 -15.74 -10.09 -16.61
N LYS A 216 -16.94 -9.68 -17.05
CA LYS A 216 -18.22 -10.18 -16.50
C LYS A 216 -18.65 -11.54 -17.07
N HIS A 217 -18.39 -11.80 -18.35
CA HIS A 217 -18.92 -12.98 -19.06
C HIS A 217 -17.87 -14.06 -19.35
N ILE A 218 -16.58 -13.71 -19.43
CA ILE A 218 -15.53 -14.73 -19.41
C ILE A 218 -15.27 -15.04 -17.94
N LYS A 219 -15.69 -16.22 -17.48
CA LYS A 219 -15.48 -16.77 -16.12
C LYS A 219 -13.98 -16.99 -15.77
N LEU A 220 -13.09 -16.06 -16.09
CA LEU A 220 -11.67 -16.11 -15.74
C LEU A 220 -11.42 -15.76 -14.26
N ILE A 221 -12.38 -15.09 -13.61
CA ILE A 221 -12.28 -14.77 -12.18
C ILE A 221 -13.60 -15.14 -11.50
N SER A 222 -13.70 -16.39 -11.07
CA SER A 222 -14.70 -16.78 -10.08
C SER A 222 -14.26 -16.20 -8.73
N PHE A 223 -14.90 -15.13 -8.29
CA PHE A 223 -14.84 -14.70 -6.89
C PHE A 223 -15.84 -15.56 -6.10
N PRO A 224 -15.40 -16.42 -5.17
CA PRO A 224 -16.31 -17.07 -4.26
C PRO A 224 -16.62 -16.08 -3.14
N GLY A 225 -17.87 -15.62 -3.04
CA GLY A 225 -18.34 -14.87 -1.88
C GLY A 225 -19.27 -13.72 -2.22
N ASN A 226 -20.45 -13.76 -1.61
CA ASN A 226 -21.49 -12.74 -1.68
C ASN A 226 -20.94 -11.37 -1.23
N LEU A 227 -20.81 -10.43 -2.17
CA LEU A 227 -20.71 -9.01 -1.86
C LEU A 227 -22.03 -8.36 -2.27
N GLU A 228 -22.96 -8.27 -1.31
CA GLU A 228 -24.02 -7.28 -1.36
C GLU A 228 -23.37 -5.89 -1.35
N VAL A 229 -23.54 -5.15 -2.43
CA VAL A 229 -23.15 -3.73 -2.50
C VAL A 229 -24.16 -2.96 -1.66
N ILE A 230 -23.83 -2.70 -0.40
CA ILE A 230 -24.53 -1.71 0.43
C ILE A 230 -24.06 -0.32 -0.04
N ALA A 231 -24.78 0.24 -1.00
CA ALA A 231 -24.67 1.65 -1.33
C ALA A 231 -25.42 2.48 -0.27
N SER A 232 -24.71 2.94 0.77
CA SER A 232 -25.21 4.00 1.66
C SER A 232 -24.73 5.35 1.13
N ALA A 233 -25.63 6.08 0.48
CA ALA A 233 -25.40 7.48 0.12
C ALA A 233 -25.92 8.36 1.26
N HIS A 234 -25.01 8.86 2.10
CA HIS A 234 -25.31 9.99 2.98
C HIS A 234 -25.39 11.26 2.14
N ARG A 235 -26.54 11.93 2.21
CA ARG A 235 -26.77 13.26 1.65
C ARG A 235 -26.21 14.28 2.66
N ILE A 236 -25.35 15.19 2.20
CA ILE A 236 -24.89 16.38 2.94
C ILE A 236 -26.09 17.31 3.14
#